data_AF-Q4FCY6-F1
#
_entry.id   AF-Q4FCY6-F1
#
_cell.length_a   1.000
_cell.length_b   1.000
_cell.length_c   1.000
_cell.angle_alpha   90.00
_cell.angle_beta   90.00
_cell.angle_gamma   90.00
#
_symmetry.space_group_name_H-M   'P 1'
#
loop_
_entity.id
_entity.type
_entity.pdbx_description
1 polymer ?
#
loop_
_entity_poly.entity_id
_entity_poly.type
_entity_poly.pdbx_seq_one_letter_code
_entity_poly.pdbx_strand_id
1 'polypeptide(L)' 'RNVPLEELQRTLQFHAFISYSGHDSAWVKNELIPNLEKEDIRICLHERNFVAGKSIVENIINCIEKSYKSIFVLSPN' A
#
# COMPACT_ATOMS: atom_id res chain seq x y z
N ARG A 1 0.08 17.53 -4.61
CA ARG A 1 -1.14 17.45 -5.44
C ARG A 1 -2.11 18.52 -4.91
N ASN A 2 -2.43 19.55 -5.69
CA ASN A 2 -3.42 20.58 -5.31
C ASN A 2 -4.82 20.17 -5.80
N VAL A 3 -5.21 18.92 -5.54
CA VAL A 3 -6.53 18.37 -5.89
C VAL A 3 -7.35 18.37 -4.61
N PRO A 4 -8.62 18.81 -4.62
CA PRO A 4 -9.50 18.75 -3.46
C PRO A 4 -9.55 17.34 -2.86
N LEU A 5 -9.51 17.25 -1.52
CA LEU A 5 -9.47 15.98 -0.80
C LEU A 5 -10.68 15.11 -1.12
N GLU A 6 -11.85 15.71 -1.35
CA GLU A 6 -13.08 15.00 -1.67
C GLU A 6 -13.02 14.31 -3.04
N GLU A 7 -12.37 14.94 -4.03
CA GLU A 7 -12.21 14.38 -5.37
C GLU A 7 -11.18 13.25 -5.37
N LEU A 8 -10.14 13.39 -4.54
CA LEU A 8 -9.17 12.32 -4.30
C LEU A 8 -9.85 11.12 -3.61
N GLN A 9 -10.65 11.34 -2.57
CA GLN A 9 -11.34 10.27 -1.83
C GLN A 9 -12.28 9.41 -2.70
N ARG A 10 -12.88 9.97 -3.77
CA ARG A 10 -13.75 9.22 -4.69
C ARG A 10 -12.99 8.28 -5.63
N THR A 11 -11.69 8.47 -5.81
CA THR A 11 -10.86 7.65 -6.70
C THR A 11 -9.95 6.67 -5.95
N LEU A 12 -9.69 6.93 -4.67
CA LEU A 12 -8.82 6.12 -3.84
C LEU A 12 -9.51 4.85 -3.36
N GLN A 13 -8.87 3.71 -3.64
CA GLN A 13 -9.37 2.38 -3.28
C GLN A 13 -8.83 1.93 -1.92
N PHE A 14 -7.68 2.49 -1.50
CA PHE A 14 -6.97 2.11 -0.29
C PHE A 14 -6.64 3.34 0.56
N HIS A 15 -6.57 3.13 1.88
CA HIS A 15 -6.11 4.13 2.82
C HIS A 15 -4.58 4.22 2.80
N ALA A 16 -3.87 3.09 2.67
CA ALA A 16 -2.41 3.07 2.61
C ALA A 16 -1.86 2.02 1.65
N PHE A 17 -0.76 2.33 0.97
CA PHE A 17 0.14 1.36 0.36
C PHE A 17 1.29 1.08 1.32
N ILE A 18 1.69 -0.19 1.49
CA ILE A 18 2.86 -0.56 2.30
C ILE A 18 3.95 -1.14 1.41
N SER A 19 5.12 -0.49 1.44
CA SER A 19 6.35 -0.94 0.79
C SER A 19 7.31 -1.46 1.85
N TYR A 20 7.79 -2.70 1.69
CA TYR A 20 8.69 -3.36 2.64
C TYR A 20 9.60 -4.38 1.92
N SER A 21 10.74 -4.73 2.52
CA SER A 21 11.59 -5.82 2.00
C SER A 21 10.93 -7.18 2.29
N GLY A 22 11.05 -8.14 1.38
CA GLY A 22 10.51 -9.50 1.60
C GLY A 22 11.05 -10.17 2.87
N HIS A 23 12.26 -9.79 3.31
CA HIS A 23 12.86 -10.24 4.56
C HIS A 23 12.08 -9.78 5.81
N ASP A 24 11.35 -8.66 5.71
CA ASP A 24 10.54 -8.09 6.80
C ASP A 24 9.09 -8.63 6.79
N SER A 25 8.76 -9.55 5.87
CA SER A 25 7.38 -10.04 5.63
C SER A 25 6.73 -10.61 6.89
N ALA A 26 7.49 -11.31 7.73
CA ALA A 26 6.97 -11.89 8.97
C ALA A 26 6.42 -10.83 9.92
N TRP A 27 7.17 -9.76 10.16
CA TRP A 27 6.71 -8.65 11.01
C TRP A 27 5.57 -7.89 10.34
N VAL A 28 5.67 -7.61 9.04
CA VAL A 28 4.62 -6.86 8.33
C VAL A 28 3.28 -7.61 8.35
N LYS A 29 3.29 -8.93 8.14
CA LYS A 29 2.07 -9.75 8.07
C LYS A 29 1.48 -10.07 9.44
N ASN A 30 2.29 -10.20 10.48
CA ASN A 30 1.83 -10.61 11.80
C ASN A 30 1.58 -9.42 12.74
N GLU A 31 2.25 -8.29 12.52
CA GLU A 31 2.15 -7.10 13.38
C GLU A 31 1.52 -5.93 12.65
N LEU A 32 2.16 -5.40 11.61
CA LEU A 32 1.74 -4.13 11.00
C LEU A 32 0.35 -4.22 10.36
N ILE A 33 0.14 -5.19 9.47
CA ILE A 33 -1.12 -5.34 8.73
C ILE A 33 -2.29 -5.63 9.69
N PRO A 34 -2.22 -6.61 10.62
CA PRO A 34 -3.33 -6.90 11.51
C PRO A 34 -3.70 -5.72 12.41
N ASN A 35 -2.73 -4.91 12.86
CA ASN A 35 -3.03 -3.74 13.70
C ASN A 35 -3.68 -2.60 12.90
N LEU A 36 -3.36 -2.45 11.61
CA LEU A 36 -4.02 -1.48 10.73
C LEU A 36 -5.42 -1.95 10.31
N GLU A 37 -5.56 -3.21 9.90
CA GLU A 37 -6.86 -3.76 9.44
C GLU A 37 -7.90 -3.81 10.57
N LYS A 38 -7.49 -3.92 11.85
CA LYS A 38 -8.39 -3.79 13.01
C LYS A 38 -9.08 -2.42 13.11
N GLU A 39 -8.45 -1.38 12.58
CA GLU A 39 -8.98 -0.01 12.53
C GLU A 39 -9.70 0.27 11.20
N ASP A 40 -10.13 -0.79 10.49
CA ASP A 40 -10.79 -0.72 9.17
C ASP A 40 -9.92 -0.02 8.09
N ILE A 41 -8.60 -0.06 8.26
CA ILE A 41 -7.66 0.52 7.30
C ILE A 41 -7.47 -0.43 6.11
N ARG A 42 -8.00 -0.07 4.94
CA ARG A 42 -7.77 -0.77 3.66
C ARG A 42 -6.35 -0.56 3.15
N ILE A 43 -5.62 -1.65 2.93
CA ILE A 43 -4.20 -1.61 2.54
C ILE A 43 -4.00 -2.15 1.12
N CYS A 44 -3.18 -1.48 0.30
CA CYS A 44 -2.63 -2.00 -0.96
C CYS A 44 -1.32 -2.72 -0.68
N LEU A 45 -1.21 -3.99 -1.07
CA LEU A 45 0.01 -4.78 -0.91
C LEU A 45 0.48 -5.28 -2.27
N HIS A 46 1.79 -5.23 -2.49
CA HIS A 46 2.37 -5.68 -3.74
C HIS A 46 2.18 -7.19 -3.98
N GLU A 47 2.14 -7.99 -2.93
CA GLU A 47 1.95 -9.45 -3.04
C GLU A 47 0.51 -9.85 -3.37
N ARG A 48 -0.48 -8.98 -3.10
CA ARG A 48 -1.92 -9.30 -3.25
C ARG A 48 -2.58 -8.59 -4.43
N ASN A 49 -2.12 -7.39 -4.76
CA ASN A 49 -2.82 -6.48 -5.66
C ASN A 49 -2.09 -6.25 -7.00
N PHE A 50 -0.98 -6.95 -7.24
CA PHE A 50 -0.24 -6.83 -8.49
C PHE A 50 -1.01 -7.50 -9.64
N VAL A 51 -1.09 -6.76 -10.74
CA VAL A 51 -1.75 -7.22 -11.96
C VAL A 51 -0.73 -7.98 -12.81
N ALA A 52 -1.03 -9.24 -13.12
CA ALA A 52 -0.21 -10.05 -14.02
C ALA A 52 -0.08 -9.38 -15.39
N GLY A 53 1.10 -9.42 -15.99
CA GLY A 53 1.40 -8.78 -17.27
C GLY A 53 1.80 -7.31 -17.18
N LYS A 54 1.78 -6.68 -16.00
CA LYS A 54 2.42 -5.38 -15.74
C LYS A 54 3.79 -5.56 -15.09
N SER A 55 4.70 -4.62 -15.35
CA SER A 55 5.99 -4.58 -14.67
C SER A 55 5.84 -4.31 -13.17
N ILE A 56 6.87 -4.65 -12.39
CA ILE A 56 6.92 -4.38 -10.95
C ILE A 56 6.76 -2.87 -10.69
N VAL A 57 7.45 -2.04 -11.47
CA VAL A 57 7.40 -0.57 -11.34
C VAL A 57 5.98 -0.04 -11.57
N GLU A 58 5.31 -0.49 -12.63
CA GLU A 58 3.92 -0.08 -12.91
C GLU A 58 2.97 -0.53 -11.80
N ASN A 59 3.16 -1.74 -11.27
CA ASN A 59 2.34 -2.23 -10.17
C ASN A 59 2.55 -1.42 -8.87
N ILE A 60 3.78 -0.99 -8.57
CA ILE A 60 4.07 -0.09 -7.44
C ILE A 60 3.39 1.27 -7.66
N ILE A 61 3.56 1.87 -8.84
CA ILE A 61 2.94 3.17 -9.18
C ILE A 61 1.42 3.07 -9.03
N ASN A 62 0.79 2.00 -9.53
CA ASN A 62 -0.65 1.78 -9.40
C ASN A 62 -1.10 1.71 -7.92
N CYS A 63 -0.35 1.04 -7.03
CA CYS A 63 -0.68 1.01 -5.61
C CYS A 63 -0.54 2.40 -4.96
N ILE A 64 0.52 3.16 -5.31
CA ILE A 64 0.71 4.53 -4.81
C ILE A 64 -0.44 5.43 -5.24
N GLU A 65 -0.84 5.38 -6.51
CA GLU A 65 -1.90 6.25 -7.03
C GLU A 65 -3.28 5.94 -6.47
N LYS A 66 -3.55 4.67 -6.15
CA LYS A 66 -4.82 4.20 -5.58
C LYS A 66 -4.88 4.31 -4.06
N SER A 67 -3.80 4.73 -3.40
CA SER A 67 -3.70 4.82 -1.94
C SER A 67 -3.61 6.26 -1.47
N TYR A 68 -4.31 6.58 -0.37
CA TYR A 68 -4.25 7.93 0.20
C TYR A 68 -2.87 8.28 0.77
N LYS A 69 -2.19 7.28 1.35
CA LYS A 69 -0.83 7.39 1.89
C LYS A 69 0.04 6.24 1.42
N SER A 70 1.35 6.44 1.51
CA SER A 70 2.35 5.38 1.30
C SER A 70 3.19 5.26 2.57
N ILE A 71 3.32 4.04 3.08
CA ILE A 71 4.09 3.67 4.27
C ILE A 71 5.30 2.88 3.78
N PHE A 72 6.50 3.33 4.15
CA PHE A 72 7.74 2.63 3.85
C PHE A 72 8.28 2.01 5.14
N VAL A 73 8.40 0.69 5.16
CA VAL A 73 9.08 -0.05 6.22
C VAL A 73 10.57 -0.03 5.88
N LEU A 74 11.31 0.85 6.55
CA LEU A 74 12.74 1.00 6.34
C LEU A 74 13.51 0.05 7.25
N SER A 75 14.38 -0.75 6.65
CA SER A 75 15.27 -1.68 7.34
C SER A 75 16.59 -1.77 6.57
N PRO A 76 17.62 -2.43 7.13
CA PRO A 76 18.85 -2.74 6.39
C PRO A 76 18.67 -3.78 5.26
N ASN A 77 17.46 -4.35 5.08
CA ASN A 77 17.16 -5.42 4.13
C ASN A 77 16.71 -4.91 2.75
#